data_AF-A0A6J4NXJ5-F1
#
_entry.id   AF-A0A6J4NXJ5-F1
#
_cell.length_a   1.000
_cell.length_b   1.000
_cell.length_c   1.000
_cell.angle_alpha   90.00
_cell.angle_beta   90.00
_cell.angle_gamma   90.00
#
_symmetry.space_group_name_H-M   'P 1'
#
loop_
_entity.id
_entity.type
_entity.pdbx_description
1 polymer ?
#
loop_
_entity_poly.entity_id
_entity_poly.type
_entity_poly.pdbx_seq_one_letter_code
_entity_poly.pdbx_strand_id
1 'polypeptide(L)' 'FRDVATTAINAPFRMPSVQDYLSFIRSSASPIQQILGRLDEAAAHAAWGEIEERLSAFVTPRGWEGPNELLLTAGRR' A
#
# COMPACT_ATOMS: atom_id res chain seq x y z
N PHE A 1 0.10 -10.55 29.33
CA PHE A 1 0.02 -11.66 28.37
C PHE A 1 1.20 -12.59 28.60
N ARG A 2 0.97 -13.89 28.51
CA ARG A 2 1.96 -14.95 28.52
C ARG A 2 1.80 -15.82 27.28
N ASP A 3 2.83 -16.59 26.96
CA ASP A 3 2.82 -17.52 25.83
C ASP A 3 2.49 -16.80 24.51
N VAL A 4 3.21 -15.71 24.26
CA VAL A 4 3.04 -14.89 23.07
C VAL A 4 3.75 -15.57 21.90
N ALA A 5 3.05 -15.74 20.80
CA ALA A 5 3.61 -16.21 19.54
C ALA A 5 3.14 -15.29 18.41
N THR A 6 4.07 -14.99 17.50
CA THR A 6 3.81 -14.21 16.30
C THR A 6 4.21 -15.02 15.09
N THR A 7 3.36 -15.04 14.07
CA THR A 7 3.68 -15.60 12.76
C THR A 7 3.41 -14.57 11.67
N ALA A 8 4.33 -14.50 10.72
CA ALA A 8 4.12 -13.78 9.47
C ALA A 8 3.22 -14.59 8.54
N ILE A 9 2.31 -13.92 7.85
CA ILE A 9 1.40 -14.51 6.87
C ILE A 9 1.49 -13.65 5.60
N ASN A 10 1.87 -14.29 4.49
CA ASN A 10 1.80 -13.66 3.17
C ASN A 10 0.34 -13.33 2.84
N ALA A 11 0.04 -12.04 2.66
CA ALA A 11 -1.30 -11.55 2.43
C ALA A 11 -1.30 -10.49 1.31
N PRO A 12 -0.94 -10.89 0.07
CA PRO A 12 -0.77 -9.95 -1.02
C PRO A 12 -2.06 -9.17 -1.29
N PHE A 13 -1.92 -7.85 -1.44
CA PHE A 13 -3.05 -6.98 -1.71
C PHE A 13 -3.29 -6.92 -3.22
N ARG A 14 -4.44 -7.42 -3.67
CA ARG A 14 -4.71 -7.59 -5.10
C ARG A 14 -5.66 -6.52 -5.61
N MET A 15 -5.31 -5.91 -6.73
CA MET A 15 -6.13 -4.98 -7.48
C MET A 15 -6.09 -5.32 -8.98
N PRO A 16 -7.11 -4.95 -9.78
CA PRO A 16 -7.09 -5.21 -11.22
C PRO A 16 -5.92 -4.50 -11.93
N SER A 17 -5.52 -3.31 -11.48
CA SER A 17 -4.38 -2.55 -12.01
C SER A 17 -3.70 -1.68 -10.95
N VAL A 18 -2.54 -1.10 -11.30
CA VAL A 18 -1.89 -0.09 -10.45
C VAL A 18 -2.74 1.17 -10.35
N GLN A 19 -3.48 1.54 -11.39
CA GLN A 19 -4.39 2.69 -11.39
C GLN A 19 -5.56 2.51 -10.43
N ASP A 20 -6.08 1.28 -10.29
CA ASP A 20 -7.10 0.96 -9.29
C ASP A 20 -6.55 1.11 -7.87
N TYR A 21 -5.31 0.66 -7.64
CA TYR A 21 -4.64 0.87 -6.36
C TYR A 21 -4.39 2.36 -6.07
N LEU A 22 -3.96 3.14 -7.06
CA LEU A 22 -3.78 4.60 -6.93
C LEU A 22 -5.11 5.31 -6.62
N SER A 23 -6.20 4.88 -7.23
CA SER A 23 -7.54 5.42 -6.97
C SER A 23 -7.99 5.08 -5.53
N PHE A 24 -7.68 3.88 -5.06
CA PHE A 24 -7.93 3.48 -3.67
C PHE A 24 -7.13 4.34 -2.68
N ILE A 25 -5.83 4.52 -2.86
CA ILE A 25 -5.04 5.34 -1.91
C ILE A 25 -5.42 6.83 -1.97
N ARG A 26 -5.80 7.34 -3.13
CA ARG A 26 -6.32 8.72 -3.28
C ARG A 26 -7.65 8.95 -2.58
N SER A 27 -8.40 7.92 -2.20
CA SER A 27 -9.66 8.06 -1.46
C SER A 27 -9.57 7.60 0.00
N SER A 28 -8.59 6.78 0.36
CA SER A 28 -8.52 6.13 1.67
C SER A 28 -7.24 6.41 2.48
N ALA A 29 -6.13 6.79 1.83
CA ALA A 29 -4.83 6.93 2.49
C ALA A 29 -4.55 8.38 2.88
N SER A 30 -5.19 8.85 3.95
CA SER A 30 -5.00 10.22 4.46
C SER A 30 -3.53 10.62 4.73
N PRO A 31 -2.61 9.73 5.16
CA PRO A 31 -1.22 10.13 5.38
C PRO A 31 -0.49 10.53 4.09
N ILE A 32 -0.72 9.82 2.97
CA ILE A 32 -0.08 10.13 1.68
C ILE A 32 -0.61 11.48 1.18
N GLN A 33 -1.92 11.70 1.27
CA GLN A 33 -2.52 12.98 0.90
C GLN A 33 -1.97 14.14 1.74
N GLN A 34 -1.76 13.94 3.04
CA GLN A 34 -1.20 14.97 3.92
C GLN A 34 0.25 15.32 3.59
N ILE A 35 1.06 14.36 3.13
CA ILE A 35 2.43 14.60 2.71
C ILE A 35 2.44 15.40 1.41
N LEU A 36 1.70 14.93 0.40
CA LEU A 36 1.67 15.55 -0.93
C LEU A 36 0.94 16.90 -0.93
N GLY A 37 -0.03 17.10 -0.04
CA GLY A 37 -0.75 18.37 0.11
C GLY A 37 0.09 19.53 0.65
N ARG A 38 1.35 19.29 1.06
CA ARG A 38 2.31 20.33 1.42
C ARG A 38 3.10 20.87 0.21
N LEU A 39 2.99 20.19 -0.94
CA LEU A 39 3.66 20.57 -2.17
C LEU A 39 2.76 21.52 -2.98
N ASP A 40 3.35 22.27 -3.90
CA ASP A 40 2.57 22.92 -4.96
C ASP A 40 1.94 21.87 -5.89
N GLU A 41 0.99 22.32 -6.71
CA GLU A 41 0.21 21.44 -7.59
C GLU A 41 1.10 20.65 -8.57
N ALA A 42 2.12 21.29 -9.14
CA ALA A 42 3.01 20.65 -10.11
C ALA A 42 3.86 19.56 -9.44
N ALA A 43 4.42 19.85 -8.27
CA ALA A 43 5.20 18.90 -7.49
C ALA A 43 4.34 17.74 -6.96
N ALA A 44 3.11 18.02 -6.51
CA ALA A 44 2.18 16.97 -6.10
C ALA A 44 1.79 16.05 -7.27
N HIS A 45 1.56 16.62 -8.46
CA HIS A 45 1.28 15.84 -9.67
C HIS A 45 2.47 14.96 -10.08
N ALA A 46 3.68 15.52 -10.09
CA ALA A 46 4.90 14.78 -10.39
C ALA A 46 5.14 13.64 -9.39
N ALA A 47 4.93 13.89 -8.09
CA ALA A 47 5.08 12.88 -7.05
C ALA A 47 4.10 11.71 -7.24
N TRP A 48 2.84 11.99 -7.63
CA TRP A 48 1.89 10.93 -7.95
C TRP A 48 2.31 10.09 -9.16
N GLY A 49 2.88 10.73 -10.19
CA GLY A 49 3.43 10.02 -11.35
C GLY A 49 4.60 9.11 -10.96
N GLU A 50 5.52 9.58 -10.11
CA GLU A 50 6.61 8.74 -9.60
C GLU A 50 6.08 7.57 -8.76
N ILE A 51 5.08 7.81 -7.90
CA ILE A 51 4.45 6.72 -7.12
C ILE A 51 3.87 5.65 -8.06
N GLU A 52 3.19 6.03 -9.13
CA GLU A 52 2.67 5.10 -10.15
C GLU A 52 3.78 4.28 -10.81
N GLU A 53 4.85 4.93 -11.24
CA GLU A 53 6.00 4.28 -11.86
C GLU A 53 6.62 3.25 -10.92
N ARG A 54 6.86 3.62 -9.66
CA ARG A 54 7.44 2.71 -8.66
C ARG A 54 6.52 1.54 -8.34
N LEU A 55 5.22 1.78 -8.24
CA LEU A 55 4.24 0.72 -7.95
C LEU A 55 4.04 -0.22 -9.14
N SER A 56 4.40 0.19 -10.36
CA SER A 56 4.35 -0.68 -11.54
C SER A 56 5.28 -1.89 -11.45
N ALA A 57 6.28 -1.87 -10.55
CA ALA A 57 7.13 -3.02 -10.23
C ALA A 57 6.35 -4.23 -9.68
N PHE A 58 5.12 -4.03 -9.20
CA PHE A 58 4.24 -5.08 -8.65
C PHE A 58 3.14 -5.52 -9.62
N VAL A 59 3.22 -5.11 -10.88
CA VAL A 59 2.33 -5.61 -11.93
C VAL A 59 2.67 -7.06 -12.25
N THR A 60 1.63 -7.86 -12.38
CA THR A 60 1.67 -9.28 -12.73
C THR A 60 0.77 -9.52 -13.95
N PRO A 61 0.85 -10.69 -14.61
CA PRO A 61 -0.09 -11.06 -15.67
C PRO A 61 -1.57 -11.11 -15.23
N ARG A 62 -1.86 -11.09 -13.91
CA ARG A 62 -3.21 -11.18 -13.34
C ARG A 62 -3.72 -9.86 -12.74
N GLY A 63 -2.95 -8.78 -12.87
CA GLY A 63 -3.26 -7.48 -12.28
C GLY A 63 -2.10 -6.99 -11.41
N TRP A 64 -2.40 -6.24 -10.34
CA TRP A 64 -1.40 -5.69 -9.43
C TRP A 64 -1.43 -6.43 -8.08
N GLU A 65 -0.26 -6.86 -7.60
CA GLU A 65 -0.13 -7.57 -6.31
C GLU A 65 0.87 -6.86 -5.37
N GLY A 66 0.33 -6.06 -4.45
CA GLY A 66 1.13 -5.40 -3.41
C GLY A 66 1.73 -6.41 -2.43
N PRO A 67 2.99 -6.25 -2.00
CA PRO A 67 3.73 -7.23 -1.20
C PRO A 67 3.36 -7.16 0.28
N ASN A 68 2.06 -7.14 0.59
CA ASN A 68 1.58 -7.00 1.96
C ASN A 68 1.79 -8.29 2.76
N GLU A 69 2.27 -8.12 3.99
CA GLU A 69 2.42 -9.17 5.00
C GLU A 69 1.58 -8.82 6.23
N LEU A 70 0.93 -9.82 6.80
CA LEU A 70 0.22 -9.69 8.07
C LEU A 70 1.00 -10.39 9.17
N LEU A 71 1.16 -9.71 10.30
CA LEU A 71 1.70 -10.30 11.52
C LEU A 71 0.55 -10.75 12.42
N LEU A 72 0.31 -12.05 12.50
CA LEU A 72 -0.68 -12.62 13.41
C LEU A 72 0.00 -12.89 14.75
N THR A 73 -0.45 -12.19 15.80
CA THR A 73 0.06 -12.36 17.16
C THR A 73 -1.03 -12.89 18.08
N ALA A 74 -0.75 -13.98 18.79
CA ALA A 74 -1.62 -14.54 19.81
C ALA A 74 -0.91 -14.53 21.17
N GLY A 75 -1.66 -14.30 22.24
CA GLY A 75 -1.16 -14.36 23.61
C GLY A 75 -2.26 -14.74 24.59
N ARG A 76 -1.90 -15.47 25.65
CA ARG A 76 -2.82 -15.81 26.75
C ARG A 76 -2.76 -14.72 27.81
N ARG A 77 -3.82 -14.55 28.60
CA ARG A 77 -3.82 -13.64 29.74
C ARG A 77 -2.76 -14.04 30.76
#